data_AF-A0A9X8VKK9-F1
#
_entry.id   AF-A0A9X8VKK9-F1
#
_cell.length_a   1.000
_cell.length_b   1.000
_cell.length_c   1.000
_cell.angle_alpha   90.00
_cell.angle_beta   90.00
_cell.angle_gamma   90.00
#
_symmetry.space_group_name_H-M   'P 1'
#
loop_
_entity.id
_entity.type
_entity.pdbx_description
1 polymer ?
#
loop_
_entity_poly.entity_id
_entity_poly.type
_entity_poly.pdbx_seq_one_letter_code
_entity_poly.pdbx_strand_id
1 'polypeptide(L)'
;SLTRLSLCGELDEHQLQQALNAVIRRHPQLAARFNLEGEPLQLIPQESHWPLDSHRLPPLSEEQEMQALNELEQKELQRDLFNQPGAMLHALRIKHGDSER
;
A
#
# COMPACT_ATOMS: atom_id res chain seq x y z
N SER A 1 4.97 -10.71 2.58
CA SER A 1 5.69 -9.85 3.53
C SER A 1 4.98 -8.51 3.56
N LEU A 2 4.89 -7.87 4.73
CA LEU A 2 4.29 -6.54 4.89
C LEU A 2 5.28 -5.67 5.67
N THR A 3 5.32 -4.38 5.38
CA THR A 3 6.10 -3.41 6.14
C THR A 3 5.16 -2.33 6.65
N ARG A 4 5.07 -2.18 7.98
CA ARG A 4 4.30 -1.14 8.63
C ARG A 4 5.22 0.01 9.03
N LEU A 5 4.79 1.24 8.74
CA LEU A 5 5.47 2.47 9.17
C LEU A 5 4.46 3.34 9.92
N SER A 6 4.83 3.83 11.10
CA SER A 6 4.03 4.79 11.85
C SER A 6 4.58 6.19 11.60
N LEU A 7 3.74 7.07 11.08
CA LEU A 7 4.06 8.46 10.80
C LEU A 7 3.24 9.34 11.74
N CYS A 8 3.90 10.29 12.40
CA CYS A 8 3.25 11.24 13.31
C CYS A 8 3.18 12.62 12.64
N GLY A 9 2.04 13.29 12.79
CA GLY A 9 1.80 14.63 12.24
C GLY A 9 0.90 14.63 11.00
N GLU A 10 0.84 15.78 10.34
CA GLU A 10 0.00 15.94 9.15
C GLU A 10 0.61 15.19 7.96
N LEU A 11 -0.17 14.25 7.41
CA LEU A 11 0.20 13.50 6.21
C LEU A 11 -0.84 13.77 5.13
N ASP A 12 -0.44 14.60 4.17
CA ASP A 12 -1.20 14.89 2.96
C ASP A 12 -1.17 13.68 2.02
N GLU A 13 -2.36 13.23 1.64
CA GLU A 13 -2.54 12.01 0.82
C GLU A 13 -2.00 12.19 -0.60
N HIS A 14 -2.13 13.39 -1.16
CA HIS A 14 -1.66 13.68 -2.51
C HIS A 14 -0.13 13.73 -2.58
N GLN A 15 0.52 14.39 -1.61
CA GLN A 15 1.98 14.40 -1.51
C GLN A 15 2.55 13.00 -1.26
N LEU A 16 1.89 12.18 -0.44
CA LEU A 16 2.28 10.78 -0.26
C LEU A 16 2.20 9.99 -1.57
N GLN A 17 1.08 10.11 -2.30
CA GLN A 17 0.92 9.46 -3.60
C GLN A 17 1.99 9.90 -4.60
N GLN A 18 2.32 11.20 -4.64
CA GLN A 18 3.38 11.73 -5.49
C GLN A 18 4.76 11.17 -5.12
N ALA A 19 5.07 11.06 -3.83
CA ALA A 19 6.32 10.48 -3.36
C ALA A 19 6.43 9.00 -3.75
N LEU A 20 5.38 8.21 -3.56
CA LEU A 20 5.34 6.80 -3.97
C LEU A 20 5.48 6.66 -5.51
N ASN A 21 4.83 7.52 -6.28
CA ASN A 21 4.98 7.54 -7.74
C ASN A 21 6.39 7.90 -8.18
N ALA A 22 7.08 8.80 -7.44
CA ALA A 22 8.48 9.11 -7.71
C ALA A 22 9.40 7.89 -7.47
N VAL A 23 9.09 7.05 -6.47
CA VAL A 23 9.80 5.78 -6.25
C VAL A 23 9.62 4.85 -7.45
N ILE A 24 8.40 4.69 -7.96
CA ILE A 24 8.15 3.88 -9.17
C ILE A 24 8.90 4.45 -10.39
N ARG A 25 8.88 5.76 -10.59
CA ARG A 25 9.62 6.40 -11.70
C ARG A 25 11.13 6.17 -11.61
N ARG A 26 11.68 6.20 -10.40
CA ARG A 26 13.11 5.93 -10.15
C ARG A 26 13.44 4.44 -10.27
N HIS A 27 12.49 3.56 -9.94
CA HIS A 27 12.65 2.12 -9.91
C HIS A 27 11.49 1.40 -10.63
N PRO A 28 11.43 1.45 -11.97
CA PRO A 28 10.33 0.87 -12.75
C PRO A 28 10.13 -0.63 -12.53
N GLN A 29 11.19 -1.34 -12.13
CA GLN A 29 11.13 -2.77 -11.82
C GLN A 29 10.16 -3.12 -10.68
N LEU A 30 9.82 -2.17 -9.82
CA LEU A 30 8.85 -2.37 -8.74
C LEU A 30 7.41 -2.49 -9.28
N ALA A 31 7.13 -1.84 -10.42
CA ALA A 31 5.84 -1.95 -11.10
C ALA A 31 5.80 -3.11 -12.11
N ALA A 32 6.85 -3.91 -12.19
CA ALA A 32 6.94 -5.02 -13.12
C ALA A 32 5.89 -6.10 -12.84
N ARG A 33 5.50 -6.81 -13.89
CA ARG A 33 4.60 -7.95 -13.86
C ARG A 33 5.32 -9.17 -14.40
N PHE A 34 4.86 -10.35 -14.00
CA PHE A 34 5.36 -11.60 -14.55
C PHE A 34 4.28 -12.24 -15.39
N ASN A 35 4.58 -12.47 -16.67
CA ASN A 35 3.79 -13.39 -17.47
C ASN A 35 4.36 -14.79 -17.25
N LEU A 36 3.51 -15.71 -16.79
CA LEU A 36 3.85 -17.11 -16.55
C LEU A 36 3.33 -18.04 -17.67
N GLU A 37 2.63 -17.50 -18.66
CA GLU A 37 2.22 -18.26 -19.84
C GLU A 37 3.42 -18.49 -20.77
N GLY A 38 3.99 -19.69 -20.73
CA GLY A 38 5.14 -20.08 -21.56
C GLY A 38 6.47 -19.78 -20.87
N GLU A 39 7.36 -19.04 -21.53
CA GLU A 39 8.62 -18.61 -20.92
C GLU A 39 8.36 -17.46 -19.92
N PRO A 40 8.96 -17.47 -18.72
CA PRO A 40 8.73 -16.44 -17.72
C PRO A 40 9.29 -15.09 -18.18
N LEU A 41 8.40 -14.16 -18.50
CA LEU A 41 8.76 -12.81 -18.96
C LEU A 41 8.42 -11.78 -17.90
N GLN A 42 9.38 -10.90 -17.60
CA GLN A 42 9.15 -9.72 -16.78
C GLN A 42 8.72 -8.54 -17.68
N LEU A 43 7.49 -8.09 -17.51
CA LEU A 43 6.91 -6.97 -18.24
C LEU A 43 7.03 -5.70 -17.39
N ILE A 44 7.82 -4.73 -17.85
CA ILE A 44 7.96 -3.43 -17.19
C ILE A 44 7.06 -2.42 -17.90
N PRO A 45 6.00 -1.91 -17.25
CA PRO A 45 5.11 -0.93 -17.85
C PRO A 45 5.81 0.41 -18.07
N GLN A 46 5.53 1.07 -19.20
CA GLN A 46 6.10 2.39 -19.54
C GLN A 46 5.60 3.49 -18.61
N GLU A 47 4.34 3.40 -18.18
CA GLU A 47 3.73 4.28 -17.19
C GLU A 47 3.08 3.44 -16.10
N SER A 48 3.35 3.79 -14.85
CA SER A 48 2.76 3.15 -13.68
C SER A 48 2.76 4.06 -12.47
N HIS A 49 1.86 3.78 -11.56
CA HIS A 49 1.73 4.44 -10.28
C HIS A 49 1.73 3.38 -9.17
N TRP A 50 2.07 3.81 -7.96
CA TRP A 50 1.93 2.97 -6.78
C TRP A 50 0.45 2.96 -6.35
N PRO A 51 -0.24 1.81 -6.33
CA PRO A 51 -1.62 1.75 -5.83
C PRO A 51 -1.67 2.08 -4.34
N LEU A 52 -2.36 3.15 -3.99
CA LEU A 52 -2.53 3.62 -2.61
C LEU A 52 -4.01 3.66 -2.25
N ASP A 53 -4.42 2.83 -1.30
CA ASP A 53 -5.73 2.94 -0.69
C ASP A 53 -5.65 3.75 0.62
N SER A 54 -6.77 4.36 1.00
CA SER A 54 -6.88 5.18 2.19
C SER A 54 -8.01 4.64 3.07
N HIS A 55 -7.69 4.37 4.34
CA HIS A 55 -8.63 3.91 5.35
C HIS A 55 -8.57 4.83 6.57
N ARG A 56 -9.73 5.19 7.11
CA ARG A 56 -9.80 5.96 8.36
C ARG A 56 -10.38 5.07 9.45
N LEU A 57 -9.64 4.95 10.54
CA LEU A 57 -10.15 4.33 11.75
C LEU A 57 -11.04 5.32 12.51
N PRO A 58 -12.16 4.86 13.09
CA PRO A 58 -12.92 5.67 14.04
C PRO A 58 -12.06 5.96 15.29
N PRO A 59 -12.48 6.89 16.17
CA PRO A 59 -11.87 7.00 17.49
C PRO A 59 -12.09 5.68 18.25
N LEU A 60 -11.00 5.03 18.61
CA LEU A 60 -10.96 3.71 19.25
C LEU A 60 -10.06 3.79 20.48
N SER A 61 -10.27 2.89 21.44
CA SER A 61 -9.29 2.65 22.50
C SER A 61 -8.02 2.05 21.91
N GLU A 62 -6.90 2.14 22.63
CA GLU A 62 -5.62 1.59 22.14
C GLU A 62 -5.70 0.09 21.83
N GLU A 63 -6.43 -0.69 22.64
CA GLU A 63 -6.66 -2.13 22.39
C GLU A 63 -7.48 -2.37 21.11
N GLN A 64 -8.55 -1.60 20.92
CA GLN A 64 -9.40 -1.73 19.73
C GLN A 64 -8.68 -1.29 18.47
N GLU A 65 -7.86 -0.24 18.56
CA GLU A 65 -7.03 0.22 17.46
C GLU A 65 -6.01 -0.85 17.06
N MET A 66 -5.31 -1.44 18.03
CA MET A 66 -4.36 -2.51 17.76
C MET A 66 -5.03 -3.71 17.08
N GLN A 67 -6.23 -4.08 17.52
CA GLN A 67 -7.01 -5.15 16.92
C GLN A 67 -7.40 -4.81 15.46
N ALA A 68 -7.89 -3.59 15.21
CA ALA A 68 -8.26 -3.14 13.87
C ALA A 68 -7.04 -3.09 12.93
N LEU A 69 -5.87 -2.66 13.41
CA LEU A 69 -4.64 -2.67 12.64
C LEU A 69 -4.22 -4.10 12.27
N ASN A 70 -4.27 -5.03 13.21
CA ASN A 70 -3.95 -6.43 12.94
C ASN A 70 -4.89 -7.04 11.88
N GLU A 71 -6.19 -6.75 11.94
CA GLU A 71 -7.16 -7.22 10.95
C GLU A 71 -6.88 -6.64 9.55
N LEU A 72 -6.53 -5.35 9.47
CA LEU A 72 -6.13 -4.72 8.21
C LEU A 72 -4.83 -5.33 7.67
N GLU A 73 -3.83 -5.59 8.50
CA GLU A 73 -2.60 -6.26 8.08
C GLU A 73 -2.85 -7.67 7.54
N GLN A 74 -3.69 -8.47 8.19
CA GLN A 74 -4.05 -9.80 7.70
C GLN A 74 -4.77 -9.72 6.36
N LYS A 75 -5.66 -8.73 6.18
CA LYS A 75 -6.34 -8.50 4.91
C LYS A 75 -5.37 -8.12 3.79
N GLU A 76 -4.41 -7.23 4.06
CA GLU A 76 -3.40 -6.84 3.07
C GLU A 76 -2.45 -7.99 2.73
N LEU A 77 -2.09 -8.85 3.70
CA LEU A 77 -1.30 -10.06 3.43
C LEU A 77 -2.02 -11.09 2.55
N GLN A 78 -3.36 -11.11 2.58
CA GLN A 78 -4.19 -11.97 1.74
C GLN A 78 -4.51 -11.35 0.37
N ARG A 79 -4.08 -10.10 0.12
CA ARG A 79 -4.38 -9.42 -1.13
C ARG A 79 -3.67 -10.11 -2.29
N ASP A 80 -4.44 -10.46 -3.31
CA ASP A 80 -3.88 -10.95 -4.56
C ASP A 80 -3.24 -9.79 -5.32
N LEU A 81 -1.91 -9.78 -5.36
CA LEU A 81 -1.09 -8.80 -6.10
C LEU A 81 -0.72 -9.29 -7.50
N PHE A 82 -0.90 -10.57 -7.81
CA PHE A 82 -0.46 -11.19 -9.06
C PHE A 82 -1.50 -11.02 -10.17
N ASN A 83 -2.79 -11.10 -9.82
CA ASN A 83 -3.89 -11.06 -10.80
C ASN A 83 -4.52 -9.66 -10.96
N GLN A 84 -3.89 -8.61 -10.43
CA GLN A 84 -4.40 -7.25 -10.53
C GLN A 84 -3.93 -6.59 -11.84
N PRO A 85 -4.73 -5.70 -12.45
CA PRO A 85 -4.32 -4.91 -13.61
C PRO A 85 -3.28 -3.82 -13.27
N GLY A 86 -2.72 -3.80 -12.05
CA GLY A 86 -1.79 -2.79 -11.52
C GLY A 86 -0.37 -3.33 -11.25
N ALA A 87 0.39 -2.60 -10.45
CA ALA A 87 1.71 -3.05 -9.98
C ALA A 87 1.56 -4.19 -8.95
N MET A 88 2.57 -5.07 -8.83
CA MET A 88 2.60 -6.16 -7.84
C MET A 88 2.93 -5.69 -6.41
N LEU A 89 2.46 -4.50 -6.07
CA LEU A 89 2.68 -3.83 -4.80
C LEU A 89 1.47 -2.98 -4.48
N HIS A 90 1.27 -2.73 -3.19
CA HIS A 90 0.15 -1.96 -2.69
C HIS A 90 0.58 -1.22 -1.42
N ALA A 91 0.04 -0.03 -1.22
CA ALA A 91 0.14 0.66 0.05
C ALA A 91 -1.27 0.95 0.58
N LEU A 92 -1.43 0.76 1.88
CA LEU A 92 -2.61 1.19 2.62
C LEU A 92 -2.20 2.30 3.58
N ARG A 93 -2.75 3.49 3.38
CA ARG A 93 -2.66 4.58 4.36
C ARG A 93 -3.78 4.44 5.37
N ILE A 94 -3.42 4.37 6.64
CA ILE A 94 -4.38 4.33 7.74
C ILE A 94 -4.31 5.66 8.49
N LYS A 95 -5.41 6.42 8.47
CA LYS A 95 -5.58 7.60 9.31
C LYS A 95 -6.27 7.19 10.60
N HIS A 96 -5.57 7.35 11.71
CA HIS A 96 -6.10 7.13 13.03
C HIS A 96 -7.11 8.24 13.35
N GLY A 97 -8.21 7.90 14.05
CA GLY A 97 -9.04 8.91 14.67
C GLY A 97 -8.22 9.63 15.75
N ASP A 98 -8.51 10.91 16.02
CA ASP A 98 -8.02 11.53 17.25
C ASP A 98 -8.65 10.75 18.41
N SER A 99 -7.91 9.77 18.92
CA SER A 99 -8.23 9.16 20.20
C SER A 99 -7.98 10.26 21.22
N GLU A 100 -9.02 10.64 21.97
CA GLU A 100 -8.90 11.60 23.07
C GLU A 100 -7.79 11.12 24.01
N ARG A 101 -6.58 11.68 23.82
CA ARG A 101 -5.42 11.49 24.68
C ARG A 101 -5.31 12.65 25.64
#